data_AF-A0A171C7Z2-F1
#
_entry.id   AF-A0A171C7Z2-F1
#
_cell.length_a   1.000
_cell.length_b   1.000
_cell.length_c   1.000
_cell.angle_alpha   90.00
_cell.angle_beta   90.00
_cell.angle_gamma   90.00
#
_symmetry.space_group_name_H-M   'P 1'
#
loop_
_entity.id
_entity.type
_entity.pdbx_description
1 polymer ?
#
loop_
_entity_poly.entity_id
_entity_poly.type
_entity_poly.pdbx_seq_one_letter_code
_entity_poly.pdbx_strand_id
1 'polypeptide(L)' 'MRFREELLSRWPDMKDVLEPSEFDLEESPEDALKYALLTFSVRQLDYLPQVIELAKKHGLSGFSGVAGEPIY' A
#
# COMPACT_ATOMS: atom_id res chain seq x y z
N MET A 1 0.81 7.62 -7.81
CA MET A 1 1.97 7.93 -6.94
C MET A 1 1.62 8.55 -5.59
N ARG A 2 0.60 9.44 -5.49
CA ARG A 2 0.27 10.15 -4.22
C ARG A 2 -0.03 9.25 -3.01
N PHE A 3 -0.62 8.07 -3.20
CA PHE A 3 -0.83 7.10 -2.11
C PHE A 3 0.48 6.61 -1.49
N ARG A 4 1.44 6.16 -2.32
CA ARG A 4 2.75 5.65 -1.87
C ARG A 4 3.52 6.72 -1.11
N GLU A 5 3.56 7.93 -1.64
CA GLU A 5 4.25 9.06 -1.00
C GLU A 5 3.64 9.39 0.37
N GLU A 6 2.31 9.47 0.47
CA GLU A 6 1.63 9.75 1.74
C GLU A 6 1.76 8.59 2.73
N LEU A 7 1.75 7.34 2.25
CA LEU A 7 1.94 6.14 3.06
C LEU A 7 3.34 6.14 3.68
N LEU A 8 4.40 6.28 2.85
CA LEU A 8 5.79 6.24 3.30
C LEU A 8 6.19 7.48 4.11
N SER A 9 5.50 8.62 3.91
CA SER A 9 5.67 9.79 4.79
C SER A 9 5.12 9.56 6.20
N ARG A 10 4.12 8.70 6.37
CA ARG A 10 3.52 8.40 7.69
C ARG A 10 4.18 7.19 8.36
N TRP A 11 4.49 6.18 7.57
CA TRP A 11 5.10 4.92 8.03
C TRP A 11 6.27 4.55 7.11
N PRO A 12 7.47 5.14 7.33
CA PRO A 12 8.65 4.87 6.52
C PRO A 12 9.06 3.38 6.53
N ASP A 13 8.77 2.68 7.62
CA ASP A 13 9.02 1.24 7.79
C ASP A 13 8.16 0.36 6.88
N MET A 14 7.12 0.92 6.22
CA MET A 14 6.34 0.20 5.22
C MET A 14 7.06 0.02 3.89
N LYS A 15 8.20 0.69 3.67
CA LYS A 15 8.97 0.60 2.43
C LYS A 15 9.33 -0.83 2.06
N ASP A 16 9.72 -1.63 3.06
CA ASP A 16 10.19 -3.00 2.87
C ASP A 16 9.06 -4.01 2.61
N VAL A 17 7.80 -3.60 2.81
CA VAL A 17 6.62 -4.45 2.65
C VAL A 17 5.67 -3.95 1.57
N LEU A 18 6.04 -2.87 0.87
CA LEU A 18 5.24 -2.24 -0.17
C LEU A 18 5.78 -2.60 -1.55
N GLU A 19 4.95 -3.30 -2.30
CA GLU A 19 5.17 -3.67 -3.68
C GLU A 19 4.29 -2.84 -4.63
N PRO A 20 4.77 -2.54 -5.85
CA PRO A 20 6.13 -2.84 -6.35
C PRO A 20 7.21 -2.02 -5.64
N SER A 21 8.45 -2.50 -5.62
CA SER A 21 9.56 -1.76 -5.01
C SER A 21 9.90 -0.48 -5.79
N GLU A 22 10.74 0.39 -5.24
CA GLU A 22 11.25 1.55 -6.01
C GLU A 22 12.03 1.12 -7.25
N PHE A 23 12.74 -0.01 -7.16
CA PHE A 23 13.49 -0.56 -8.27
C PHE A 23 12.56 -1.03 -9.41
N ASP A 24 11.47 -1.72 -9.07
CA ASP A 24 10.48 -2.15 -10.07
C ASP A 24 9.79 -0.96 -10.76
N LEU A 25 9.56 0.12 -10.00
CA LEU A 25 9.02 1.37 -10.54
C LEU A 25 10.00 2.06 -11.49
N GLU A 26 11.31 1.92 -11.29
CA GLU A 26 12.34 2.46 -12.18
C GLU A 26 12.53 1.59 -13.43
N GLU A 27 12.55 0.26 -13.28
CA GLU A 27 12.76 -0.67 -14.40
C GLU A 27 11.53 -0.83 -15.30
N SER A 28 10.32 -0.79 -14.75
CA SER A 28 9.08 -1.03 -15.50
C SER A 28 7.88 -0.24 -14.94
N PRO A 29 7.91 1.10 -15.04
CA PRO A 29 6.92 1.99 -14.43
C PRO A 29 5.48 1.72 -14.91
N GLU A 30 5.30 1.36 -16.17
CA GLU A 30 3.98 1.19 -16.79
C GLU A 30 3.18 0.02 -16.22
N ASP A 31 3.84 -1.07 -15.85
CA ASP A 31 3.22 -2.22 -15.19
C ASP A 31 3.17 -2.06 -13.67
N ALA A 32 4.23 -1.49 -13.09
CA ALA A 32 4.37 -1.32 -11.65
C ALA A 32 3.42 -0.28 -11.04
N LEU A 33 2.96 0.71 -11.82
CA LEU A 33 2.04 1.75 -11.30
C LEU A 33 0.57 1.30 -11.20
N LYS A 34 0.24 0.09 -11.65
CA LYS A 34 -1.15 -0.40 -11.73
C LYS A 34 -1.71 -0.82 -10.37
N TYR A 35 -0.87 -1.14 -9.40
CA TYR A 35 -1.30 -1.68 -8.11
C TYR A 35 -0.37 -1.26 -6.97
N ALA A 36 -0.85 -1.48 -5.75
CA ALA A 36 -0.04 -1.46 -4.55
C ALA A 36 -0.39 -2.70 -3.73
N LEU A 37 0.62 -3.46 -3.30
CA LEU A 37 0.46 -4.62 -2.44
C LEU A 37 1.25 -4.38 -1.14
N LEU A 38 0.60 -4.58 0.00
CA LEU A 38 1.20 -4.40 1.31
C LEU A 38 1.17 -5.71 2.10
N THR A 39 2.36 -6.20 2.48
CA THR A 39 2.50 -7.43 3.26
C THR A 39 2.84 -7.12 4.71
N PHE A 40 1.81 -6.84 5.51
CA PHE A 40 1.99 -6.45 6.91
C PHE A 40 2.57 -7.58 7.77
N SER A 41 3.59 -7.26 8.57
CA SER A 41 3.94 -8.10 9.73
C SER A 41 2.90 -7.93 10.85
N VAL A 42 2.85 -8.88 11.78
CA VAL A 42 1.88 -8.86 12.92
C VAL A 42 1.91 -7.53 13.68
N ARG A 43 3.09 -6.93 13.85
CA ARG A 43 3.27 -5.65 14.56
C ARG A 43 2.75 -4.44 13.79
N GLN A 44 2.64 -4.54 12.47
CA GLN A 44 2.18 -3.46 11.61
C GLN A 44 0.67 -3.53 11.35
N LEU A 45 -0.02 -4.58 11.83
CA LEU A 45 -1.48 -4.71 11.70
C LEU A 45 -2.24 -3.58 12.41
N ASP A 46 -1.65 -2.97 13.43
CA ASP A 46 -2.23 -1.82 14.11
C ASP A 46 -2.42 -0.61 13.17
N TYR A 47 -1.65 -0.53 12.08
CA TYR A 47 -1.76 0.52 11.07
C TYR A 47 -2.84 0.23 10.02
N LEU A 48 -3.29 -1.03 9.92
CA LEU A 48 -4.18 -1.49 8.85
C LEU A 48 -5.45 -0.63 8.70
N PRO A 49 -6.18 -0.24 9.76
CA PRO A 49 -7.37 0.60 9.61
C PRO A 49 -7.06 1.94 8.94
N GLN A 50 -5.96 2.59 9.34
CA GLN A 50 -5.56 3.91 8.83
C GLN A 50 -5.01 3.81 7.41
N VAL A 51 -4.36 2.71 7.06
CA VAL A 51 -3.92 2.44 5.68
C VAL A 51 -5.12 2.22 4.76
N ILE A 52 -6.15 1.50 5.22
CA ILE A 52 -7.39 1.32 4.45
C ILE A 52 -8.08 2.66 4.22
N GLU A 53 -8.20 3.51 5.25
CA GLU A 53 -8.75 4.86 5.11
C GLU A 53 -7.95 5.70 4.11
N LEU A 54 -6.61 5.61 4.17
CA LEU A 54 -5.74 6.30 3.22
C LEU A 54 -5.95 5.79 1.80
N ALA A 55 -6.05 4.47 1.60
CA ALA A 55 -6.31 3.88 0.29
C ALA A 55 -7.64 4.39 -0.30
N LYS A 56 -8.71 4.39 0.51
CA LYS A 56 -10.03 4.94 0.12
C LYS A 56 -9.97 6.42 -0.23
N LYS A 57 -9.25 7.23 0.55
CA LYS A 57 -9.04 8.66 0.27
C LYS A 57 -8.37 8.90 -1.09
N HIS A 58 -7.50 8.00 -1.52
CA HIS A 58 -6.84 8.06 -2.84
C HIS A 58 -7.63 7.35 -3.95
N GLY A 59 -8.86 6.88 -3.68
CA GLY A 59 -9.70 6.20 -4.66
C GLY A 59 -9.20 4.82 -5.07
N LEU A 60 -8.35 4.20 -4.23
CA LEU A 60 -7.92 2.83 -4.45
C LEU A 60 -9.02 1.87 -4.02
N SER A 61 -9.35 0.95 -4.91
CA SER A 61 -10.20 -0.21 -4.63
C SER A 61 -9.34 -1.48 -4.55
N GLY A 62 -9.80 -2.47 -3.79
CA GLY A 62 -9.03 -3.69 -3.60
C GLY A 62 -9.63 -4.65 -2.58
N PHE A 63 -8.77 -5.45 -1.96
CA PHE A 63 -9.17 -6.43 -0.97
C PHE A 63 -8.17 -6.49 0.18
N SER A 64 -8.67 -6.51 1.41
CA SER A 64 -7.86 -6.74 2.59
C SER A 64 -7.93 -8.22 2.96
N GLY A 65 -6.85 -8.96 2.70
CA GLY A 65 -6.76 -10.37 3.10
C GLY A 65 -6.78 -10.59 4.62
N VAL A 66 -6.39 -9.57 5.39
CA VAL A 66 -6.40 -9.61 6.86
C VAL A 66 -7.80 -9.34 7.41
N ALA A 67 -8.50 -8.34 6.87
CA ALA A 67 -9.87 -8.04 7.31
C ALA A 67 -10.90 -9.00 6.71
N GLY A 68 -10.55 -9.70 5.62
CA GLY A 68 -11.47 -10.55 4.86
C GLY A 68 -12.50 -9.75 4.07
N GLU A 69 -12.25 -8.46 3.85
CA GLU A 69 -13.23 -7.51 3.30
C GLU A 69 -12.68 -6.73 2.09
N PRO A 70 -13.53 -6.42 1.10
CA PRO A 70 -13.20 -5.54 0.00
C PRO A 70 -13.04 -4.08 0.44
N ILE A 71 -12.13 -3.38 -0.22
CA ILE A 71 -11.93 -1.94 -0.11
C ILE A 71 -12.65 -1.30 -1.30
N TYR A 72 -13.75 -0.60 -1.02
CA TYR A 72 -14.52 0.22 -1.97
C TYR A 72 -14.37 1.70 -1.66
#